data_AF-S3XPM4-F1
#
_entry.id   AF-S3XPM4-F1
#
_cell.length_a   1.000
_cell.length_b   1.000
_cell.length_c   1.000
_cell.angle_alpha   90.00
_cell.angle_beta   90.00
_cell.angle_gamma   90.00
#
_symmetry.space_group_name_H-M   'P 1'
#
loop_
_entity.id
_entity.type
_entity.pdbx_description
1 polymer ?
#
loop_
_entity_poly.entity_id
_entity_poly.type
_entity_poly.pdbx_seq_one_letter_code
_entity_poly.pdbx_strand_id
1 'polypeptide(L)'
;MYVEGTCTGMFELLEVIKQTAISVGWVLQKEVSLPFNKVYNNESFINSNPNLVDDLLTTKGLESFINLPRKESIKGVVIKGLESGGVVSIYGVLEDNTEILIKDNLTKSINFESLQKYNRYKTSSTKNVSEINLSINSNDIVQKEIYLQSSGSSDMEQICVNFKAFLVPNDYTNLMCSTALSFSDALSFNDQLNSLTSNIAGLDNEIKYFLNIDKNRIILAIKVFNENDPYQKDPLYQIGYFGKLRIYGGEWSFSSNFASIGGSYDLMARFSSIERGNLENPKLLINQEIVNPSSNITNWNKENLDISPYPNGELFSTPIFYYKKNSRDITQGANSNGGIYGELDGIVKIAATTRINNEDCISINDSEYVVIQDGKINSAYNLFAIKKE
;
A
#
# COMPACT_ATOMS: atom_id res chain seq x y z
N MET A 1 -10.84 12.49 -14.52
CA MET A 1 -10.93 13.48 -13.42
C MET A 1 -9.64 13.41 -12.65
N TYR A 2 -9.03 14.58 -12.44
CA TYR A 2 -7.80 14.71 -11.69
C TYR A 2 -8.02 15.56 -10.42
N VAL A 3 -7.41 15.13 -9.32
CA VAL A 3 -7.39 15.84 -8.04
C VAL A 3 -6.00 15.70 -7.43
N GLU A 4 -5.42 16.80 -6.96
CA GLU A 4 -4.18 16.79 -6.17
C GLU A 4 -4.37 17.58 -4.87
N GLY A 5 -3.62 17.22 -3.83
CA GLY A 5 -3.75 17.86 -2.53
C GLY A 5 -2.92 17.19 -1.45
N THR A 6 -3.22 17.53 -0.20
CA THR A 6 -2.66 16.88 0.99
C THR A 6 -3.78 16.34 1.87
N CYS A 7 -3.50 15.25 2.58
CA CYS A 7 -4.39 14.66 3.58
C CYS A 7 -3.59 14.10 4.76
N THR A 8 -4.25 13.86 5.89
CA THR A 8 -3.63 13.30 7.09
C THR A 8 -3.84 11.78 7.13
N GLY A 9 -2.81 11.05 6.74
CA GLY A 9 -2.78 9.59 6.78
C GLY A 9 -3.64 8.90 5.71
N MET A 10 -3.54 7.57 5.68
CA MET A 10 -4.18 6.76 4.63
C MET A 10 -5.70 6.66 4.74
N PHE A 11 -6.29 6.89 5.92
CA PHE A 11 -7.74 6.84 6.06
C PHE A 11 -8.43 8.04 5.42
N GLU A 12 -7.84 9.22 5.52
CA GLU A 12 -8.32 10.41 4.80
C GLU A 12 -8.08 10.25 3.30
N LEU A 13 -6.92 9.73 2.89
CA LEU A 13 -6.65 9.43 1.47
C LEU A 13 -7.69 8.46 0.90
N LEU A 14 -8.07 7.43 1.65
CA LEU A 14 -9.11 6.48 1.26
C LEU A 14 -10.46 7.16 1.03
N GLU A 15 -10.78 8.17 1.84
CA GLU A 15 -12.00 8.96 1.67
C GLU A 15 -11.92 9.83 0.42
N VAL A 16 -10.78 10.46 0.14
CA VAL A 16 -10.55 11.21 -1.10
C VAL A 16 -10.72 10.30 -2.32
N ILE A 17 -10.12 9.10 -2.31
CA ILE A 17 -10.27 8.10 -3.38
C ILE A 17 -11.75 7.74 -3.56
N LYS A 18 -12.45 7.42 -2.46
CA LYS A 18 -13.86 7.04 -2.48
C LYS A 18 -14.74 8.12 -3.10
N GLN A 19 -14.63 9.36 -2.62
CA GLN A 19 -15.46 10.47 -3.09
C GLN A 19 -15.16 10.81 -4.56
N THR A 20 -13.88 10.82 -4.94
CA THR A 20 -13.47 11.06 -6.33
C THR A 20 -13.99 9.96 -7.26
N ALA A 21 -13.88 8.69 -6.85
CA ALA A 21 -14.37 7.55 -7.64
C ALA A 21 -15.89 7.61 -7.83
N ILE A 22 -16.65 7.89 -6.77
CA ILE A 22 -18.12 8.04 -6.85
C ILE A 22 -18.49 9.18 -7.82
N SER A 23 -17.77 10.31 -7.77
CA SER A 23 -18.04 11.46 -8.65
C SER A 23 -17.86 11.18 -10.14
N VAL A 24 -17.05 10.18 -10.50
CA VAL A 24 -16.84 9.74 -11.90
C VAL A 24 -17.64 8.48 -12.27
N GLY A 25 -18.54 8.03 -11.38
CA GLY A 25 -19.52 6.98 -11.67
C GLY A 25 -19.20 5.60 -11.10
N TRP A 26 -18.21 5.47 -10.21
CA TRP A 26 -18.01 4.22 -9.46
C TRP A 26 -19.08 4.06 -8.38
N VAL A 27 -19.42 2.83 -8.07
CA VAL A 27 -20.38 2.46 -7.03
C VAL A 27 -19.62 1.88 -5.84
N LEU A 28 -19.84 2.45 -4.65
CA LEU A 28 -19.39 1.87 -3.39
C LEU A 28 -20.27 0.67 -3.04
N GLN A 29 -19.68 -0.53 -3.05
CA GLN A 29 -20.38 -1.78 -2.73
C GLN A 29 -20.40 -2.06 -1.23
N LYS A 30 -19.27 -1.79 -0.55
CA LYS A 30 -19.07 -2.07 0.87
C LYS A 30 -18.05 -1.13 1.47
N GLU A 31 -18.27 -0.74 2.72
CA GLU A 31 -17.31 0.00 3.54
C GLU A 31 -17.23 -0.67 4.91
N VAL A 32 -16.01 -0.94 5.37
CA VAL A 32 -15.72 -1.57 6.66
C VAL A 32 -14.82 -0.64 7.45
N SER A 33 -15.10 -0.46 8.74
CA SER A 33 -14.23 0.27 9.67
C SER A 33 -14.06 -0.55 10.93
N LEU A 34 -12.80 -0.86 11.26
CA LEU A 34 -12.45 -1.66 12.43
C LEU A 34 -11.81 -0.77 13.50
N PRO A 35 -12.40 -0.70 14.70
CA PRO A 35 -11.81 0.03 15.82
C PRO A 35 -10.66 -0.76 16.46
N PHE A 36 -9.75 -0.06 17.13
CA PHE A 36 -8.58 -0.58 17.84
C PHE A 36 -8.91 -1.72 18.81
N ASN A 37 -10.12 -1.70 19.38
CA ASN A 37 -10.58 -2.63 20.41
C ASN A 37 -11.26 -3.89 19.85
N LYS A 38 -11.36 -4.05 18.52
CA LYS A 38 -11.90 -5.25 17.87
C LYS A 38 -10.87 -5.82 16.90
N VAL A 39 -10.27 -6.93 17.28
CA VAL A 39 -9.40 -7.72 16.41
C VAL A 39 -10.29 -8.75 15.70
N TYR A 40 -10.30 -8.73 14.36
CA TYR A 40 -10.80 -9.86 13.58
C TYR A 40 -9.60 -10.68 13.15
N ASN A 41 -9.60 -11.97 13.51
CA ASN A 41 -8.72 -12.97 12.91
C ASN A 41 -8.83 -12.87 11.39
N ASN A 42 -7.77 -12.36 10.78
CA ASN A 42 -7.35 -12.45 9.37
C ASN A 42 -6.80 -11.10 8.87
N GLU A 43 -5.47 -11.02 8.91
CA GLU A 43 -4.64 -10.22 8.00
C GLU A 43 -4.60 -8.70 8.23
N SER A 44 -4.89 -8.24 9.44
CA SER A 44 -4.71 -6.84 9.83
C SER A 44 -3.69 -6.76 10.95
N PHE A 45 -2.49 -6.24 10.61
CA PHE A 45 -1.23 -6.18 11.40
C PHE A 45 -0.29 -7.37 11.22
N ILE A 46 0.44 -7.41 10.09
CA ILE A 46 1.80 -7.98 9.96
C ILE A 46 2.05 -9.21 10.87
N ASN A 47 1.39 -10.31 10.55
CA ASN A 47 1.50 -11.60 11.22
C ASN A 47 2.86 -12.31 11.00
N SER A 48 3.94 -11.55 10.85
CA SER A 48 5.32 -12.06 10.67
C SER A 48 6.34 -11.48 11.65
N ASN A 49 5.91 -10.58 12.54
CA ASN A 49 6.66 -10.27 13.75
C ASN A 49 5.88 -10.85 14.94
N PRO A 50 6.37 -11.86 15.66
CA PRO A 50 5.66 -12.50 16.78
C PRO A 50 5.36 -11.58 17.98
N ASN A 51 5.49 -10.27 17.81
CA ASN A 51 5.29 -9.24 18.82
C ASN A 51 4.06 -8.34 18.57
N LEU A 52 3.27 -8.56 17.52
CA LEU A 52 2.17 -7.65 17.17
C LEU A 52 0.94 -8.31 16.51
N VAL A 53 -0.05 -8.68 17.35
CA VAL A 53 -1.50 -8.94 17.08
C VAL A 53 -1.79 -10.27 16.34
N ASP A 54 -2.60 -11.25 16.82
CA ASP A 54 -3.91 -11.32 17.51
C ASP A 54 -3.82 -12.26 18.76
N ASP A 55 -4.62 -12.26 19.84
CA ASP A 55 -6.04 -11.95 20.04
C ASP A 55 -6.35 -11.65 21.54
N LEU A 56 -5.30 -11.25 22.26
CA LEU A 56 -5.14 -10.99 23.69
C LEU A 56 -3.62 -10.77 23.73
N LEU A 57 -3.13 -9.62 24.22
CA LEU A 57 -1.69 -9.29 24.24
C LEU A 57 -0.90 -10.34 25.05
N THR A 58 -0.63 -11.51 24.49
CA THR A 58 -0.17 -12.66 25.27
C THR A 58 1.34 -12.60 25.32
N THR A 59 1.90 -11.82 26.25
CA THR A 59 3.34 -11.82 26.47
C THR A 59 3.76 -13.13 27.15
N LYS A 60 4.63 -13.90 26.51
CA LYS A 60 5.23 -15.12 27.06
C LYS A 60 6.65 -14.83 27.52
N GLY A 61 6.98 -15.25 28.74
CA GLY A 61 8.32 -15.11 29.31
C GLY A 61 8.41 -14.07 30.42
N LEU A 62 9.64 -13.82 30.87
CA LEU A 62 9.93 -12.89 31.96
C LEU A 62 9.94 -11.42 31.50
N GLU A 63 10.09 -11.16 30.20
CA GLU A 63 9.99 -9.81 29.61
C GLU A 63 9.41 -9.90 28.20
N SER A 64 8.65 -8.88 27.79
CA SER A 64 8.11 -8.77 26.43
C SER A 64 7.79 -7.32 26.07
N PHE A 65 7.79 -7.01 24.78
CA PHE A 65 7.47 -5.69 24.24
C PHE A 65 6.29 -5.75 23.29
N ILE A 66 5.49 -4.68 23.30
CA ILE A 66 4.30 -4.49 22.48
C ILE A 66 4.43 -3.12 21.81
N ASN A 67 4.31 -3.06 20.49
CA ASN A 67 4.49 -1.82 19.72
C ASN A 67 3.19 -1.40 19.01
N LEU A 68 2.47 -0.44 19.55
CA LEU A 68 1.27 0.08 18.91
C LEU A 68 1.64 1.00 17.72
N PRO A 69 0.81 1.03 16.67
CA PRO A 69 1.03 1.91 15.51
C PRO A 69 0.83 3.40 15.84
N ARG A 70 0.12 3.71 16.94
CA ARG A 70 -0.15 5.05 17.46
C ARG A 70 0.01 5.07 18.96
N LYS A 71 0.26 6.27 19.51
CA LYS A 71 0.42 6.45 20.96
C LYS A 71 -0.95 6.24 21.56
N GLU A 72 -1.09 5.20 22.37
CA GLU A 72 -2.35 4.91 23.05
C GLU A 72 -2.16 4.76 24.54
N SER A 73 -3.26 4.88 25.28
CA SER A 73 -3.29 4.61 26.72
C SER A 73 -3.92 3.25 26.99
N ILE A 74 -3.38 2.53 27.98
CA ILE A 74 -3.97 1.29 28.48
C ILE A 74 -4.97 1.59 29.62
N LYS A 75 -6.06 0.83 29.65
CA LYS A 75 -7.14 0.85 30.66
C LYS A 75 -7.07 -0.31 31.67
N GLY A 76 -6.14 -1.22 31.49
CA GLY A 76 -6.02 -2.37 32.38
C GLY A 76 -5.11 -3.46 31.83
N VAL A 77 -4.96 -4.48 32.66
CA VAL A 77 -4.21 -5.70 32.35
C VAL A 77 -4.95 -6.93 32.85
N VAL A 78 -4.96 -7.98 32.04
CA VAL A 78 -5.45 -9.31 32.39
C VAL A 78 -4.26 -10.26 32.48
N ILE A 79 -4.00 -10.80 33.66
CA ILE A 79 -2.89 -11.73 33.92
C ILE A 79 -3.47 -13.14 34.07
N LYS A 80 -2.92 -14.12 33.33
CA LYS A 80 -3.29 -15.54 33.46
C LYS A 80 -2.05 -16.40 33.71
N GLY A 81 -2.23 -17.45 34.50
CA GLY A 81 -1.21 -18.49 34.72
C GLY A 81 0.08 -17.99 35.38
N LEU A 82 0.00 -16.98 36.25
CA LEU A 82 1.16 -16.50 37.02
C LEU A 82 1.50 -17.49 38.13
N GLU A 83 2.74 -17.95 38.19
CA GLU A 83 3.23 -18.82 39.26
C GLU A 83 3.17 -18.12 40.64
N SER A 84 3.00 -18.92 41.71
CA SER A 84 2.90 -18.42 43.08
C SER A 84 4.12 -17.57 43.47
N GLY A 85 3.85 -16.39 44.06
CA GLY A 85 4.88 -15.41 44.42
C GLY A 85 5.47 -14.62 43.24
N GLY A 86 4.99 -14.86 42.01
CA GLY A 86 5.30 -14.05 40.85
C GLY A 86 4.63 -12.67 40.92
N VAL A 87 5.26 -11.68 40.30
CA VAL A 87 4.70 -10.34 40.11
C VAL A 87 4.95 -9.87 38.70
N VAL A 88 4.03 -9.05 38.19
CA VAL A 88 4.10 -8.43 36.87
C VAL A 88 4.23 -6.92 36.99
N SER A 89 5.11 -6.33 36.18
CA SER A 89 5.30 -4.88 36.06
C SER A 89 5.07 -4.46 34.61
N ILE A 90 4.55 -3.25 34.42
CA ILE A 90 4.18 -2.68 33.13
C ILE A 90 4.86 -1.32 32.99
N TYR A 91 5.54 -1.13 31.88
CA TYR A 91 6.24 0.11 31.54
C TYR A 91 5.72 0.63 30.21
N GLY A 92 5.62 1.95 30.10
CA GLY A 92 5.60 2.64 28.81
C GLY A 92 7.03 2.89 28.38
N VAL A 93 7.32 2.78 27.09
CA VAL A 93 8.68 2.96 26.55
C VAL A 93 8.65 4.16 25.62
N LEU A 94 9.53 5.13 25.88
CA LEU A 94 9.71 6.32 25.06
C LEU A 94 10.56 6.01 23.80
N GLU A 95 10.61 6.96 22.86
CA GLU A 95 11.33 6.82 21.59
C GLU A 95 12.84 6.66 21.78
N ASP A 96 13.41 7.21 22.84
CA ASP A 96 14.81 7.05 23.25
C ASP A 96 15.08 5.72 24.00
N ASN A 97 14.07 4.83 24.07
CA ASN A 97 14.03 3.59 24.85
C ASN A 97 14.01 3.78 26.38
N THR A 98 13.76 4.98 26.89
CA THR A 98 13.54 5.19 28.33
C THR A 98 12.26 4.46 28.78
N GLU A 99 12.36 3.61 29.79
CA GLU A 99 11.25 2.86 30.38
C GLU A 99 10.61 3.67 31.52
N ILE A 100 9.33 4.01 31.41
CA ILE A 100 8.53 4.68 32.43
C ILE A 100 7.59 3.66 33.07
N LEU A 101 7.78 3.41 34.36
CA LEU A 101 6.94 2.50 35.13
C LEU A 101 5.51 3.02 35.22
N ILE A 102 4.55 2.23 34.74
CA ILE A 102 3.11 2.54 34.79
C ILE A 102 2.46 1.83 35.97
N LYS A 103 2.73 0.54 36.13
CA LYS A 103 2.27 -0.29 37.25
C LYS A 103 3.35 -1.29 37.63
N ASP A 104 3.43 -1.56 38.92
CA ASP A 104 4.43 -2.44 39.50
C ASP A 104 3.80 -3.46 40.43
N ASN A 105 4.50 -4.57 40.64
CA ASN A 105 4.15 -5.62 41.60
C ASN A 105 2.72 -6.16 41.48
N LEU A 106 2.20 -6.30 40.26
CA LEU A 106 0.86 -6.82 40.01
C LEU A 106 0.82 -8.34 40.20
N THR A 107 -0.03 -8.79 41.12
CA THR A 107 -0.28 -10.22 41.38
C THR A 107 -1.59 -10.73 40.80
N LYS A 108 -2.43 -9.84 40.27
CA LYS A 108 -3.74 -10.14 39.68
C LYS A 108 -4.11 -9.13 38.60
N SER A 109 -5.05 -9.51 37.75
CA SER A 109 -5.68 -8.64 36.75
C SER A 109 -6.29 -7.40 37.40
N ILE A 110 -6.13 -6.24 36.76
CA ILE A 110 -6.59 -4.96 37.27
C ILE A 110 -6.93 -4.01 36.12
N ASN A 111 -7.98 -3.21 36.31
CA ASN A 111 -8.27 -2.05 35.46
C ASN A 111 -7.66 -0.80 36.09
N PHE A 112 -7.05 0.04 35.26
CA PHE A 112 -6.45 1.31 35.66
C PHE A 112 -6.33 2.22 34.44
N GLU A 113 -6.44 3.53 34.62
CA GLU A 113 -6.24 4.46 33.51
C GLU A 113 -4.83 5.02 33.55
N SER A 114 -4.08 4.80 32.47
CA SER A 114 -2.83 5.53 32.22
C SER A 114 -3.14 6.87 31.57
N LEU A 115 -2.70 7.97 32.19
CA LEU A 115 -2.84 9.32 31.61
C LEU A 115 -1.89 9.56 30.43
N GLN A 116 -0.74 8.85 30.40
CA GLN A 116 0.23 8.95 29.32
C GLN A 116 -0.02 7.88 28.27
N LYS A 117 0.18 8.29 27.01
CA LYS A 117 0.05 7.46 25.82
C LYS A 117 1.44 7.04 25.33
N TYR A 118 1.58 5.78 24.95
CA TYR A 118 2.85 5.22 24.47
C TYR A 118 2.64 4.47 23.16
N ASN A 119 3.64 4.55 22.27
CA ASN A 119 3.73 3.66 21.11
C ASN A 119 4.27 2.29 21.50
N ARG A 120 4.95 2.17 22.64
CA ARG A 120 5.57 0.92 23.06
C ARG A 120 5.32 0.67 24.53
N TYR A 121 4.97 -0.57 24.84
CA TYR A 121 4.80 -1.07 26.19
C TYR A 121 5.76 -2.23 26.43
N LYS A 122 6.27 -2.32 27.65
CA LYS A 122 7.02 -3.48 28.14
C LYS A 122 6.26 -4.10 29.30
N THR A 123 6.15 -5.42 29.29
CA THR A 123 5.73 -6.18 30.46
C THR A 123 6.92 -6.98 30.96
N SER A 124 7.07 -7.07 32.28
CA SER A 124 8.05 -7.93 32.92
C SER A 124 7.39 -8.76 34.01
N SER A 125 7.86 -9.98 34.22
CA SER A 125 7.41 -10.88 35.28
C SER A 125 8.61 -11.48 36.01
N THR A 126 8.51 -11.65 37.32
CA THR A 126 9.57 -12.31 38.12
C THR A 126 9.51 -13.84 38.05
N LYS A 127 8.41 -14.39 37.53
CA LYS A 127 8.14 -15.82 37.40
C LYS A 127 7.43 -16.12 36.09
N ASN A 128 7.26 -17.41 35.76
CA ASN A 128 6.52 -17.75 34.55
C ASN A 128 5.07 -17.27 34.64
N VAL A 129 4.59 -16.77 33.51
CA VAL A 129 3.23 -16.30 33.28
C VAL A 129 2.79 -16.88 31.95
N SER A 130 1.56 -17.38 31.87
CA SER A 130 1.07 -17.93 30.61
C SER A 130 0.74 -16.80 29.62
N GLU A 131 0.19 -15.70 30.13
CA GLU A 131 -0.38 -14.62 29.31
C GLU A 131 -0.61 -13.31 30.10
N ILE A 132 -0.28 -12.14 29.52
CA ILE A 132 -0.51 -10.80 30.12
C ILE A 132 -1.13 -9.81 29.12
N ASN A 133 -2.45 -9.69 29.11
CA ASN A 133 -3.13 -8.87 28.10
C ASN A 133 -3.34 -7.44 28.54
N LEU A 134 -2.81 -6.46 27.80
CA LEU A 134 -3.16 -5.07 28.01
C LEU A 134 -4.51 -4.76 27.35
N SER A 135 -5.34 -4.02 28.05
CA SER A 135 -6.58 -3.47 27.51
C SER A 135 -6.33 -2.03 27.10
N ILE A 136 -6.74 -1.62 25.89
CA ILE A 136 -6.49 -0.28 25.36
C ILE A 136 -7.75 0.59 25.46
N ASN A 137 -7.57 1.87 25.71
CA ASN A 137 -8.63 2.88 25.83
C ASN A 137 -8.78 3.67 24.53
N SER A 138 -9.18 3.00 23.44
CA SER A 138 -9.35 3.65 22.15
C SER A 138 -10.53 3.08 21.37
N ASN A 139 -11.26 3.98 20.73
CA ASN A 139 -12.25 3.67 19.69
C ASN A 139 -11.70 4.06 18.30
N ASP A 140 -10.43 4.45 18.22
CA ASP A 140 -9.81 4.89 16.98
C ASP A 140 -9.82 3.75 15.98
N ILE A 141 -10.00 4.09 14.71
CA ILE A 141 -10.01 3.12 13.63
C ILE A 141 -8.56 2.66 13.39
N VAL A 142 -8.35 1.36 13.28
CA VAL A 142 -7.04 0.77 12.92
C VAL A 142 -7.03 0.23 11.50
N GLN A 143 -8.20 0.05 10.91
CA GLN A 143 -8.36 -0.39 9.54
C GLN A 143 -9.66 0.13 8.93
N LYS A 144 -9.58 0.52 7.67
CA LYS A 144 -10.72 0.92 6.84
C LYS A 144 -10.62 0.25 5.49
N GLU A 145 -11.72 -0.33 5.03
CA GLU A 145 -11.82 -0.98 3.73
C GLU A 145 -12.94 -0.34 2.91
N ILE A 146 -12.70 -0.18 1.61
CA ILE A 146 -13.71 0.21 0.65
C ILE A 146 -13.66 -0.73 -0.54
N TYR A 147 -14.83 -1.06 -1.07
CA TYR A 147 -15.00 -1.92 -2.24
C TYR A 147 -15.73 -1.13 -3.31
N LEU A 148 -15.06 -0.84 -4.41
CA LEU A 148 -15.58 -0.03 -5.50
C LEU A 148 -15.80 -0.89 -6.74
N GLN A 149 -16.91 -0.63 -7.43
CA GLN A 149 -17.23 -1.27 -8.70
C GLN A 149 -17.54 -0.23 -9.78
N SER A 150 -17.05 -0.42 -10.99
CA SER A 150 -17.37 0.41 -12.14
C SER A 150 -17.88 -0.43 -13.32
N SER A 151 -18.77 0.18 -14.10
CA SER A 151 -19.29 -0.34 -15.37
C SER A 151 -18.35 -0.11 -16.55
N GLY A 152 -17.22 0.58 -16.31
CA GLY A 152 -16.27 0.95 -17.35
C GLY A 152 -16.86 1.89 -18.41
N SER A 153 -16.08 2.18 -19.45
CA SER A 153 -16.51 3.10 -20.52
C SER A 153 -17.54 2.48 -21.46
N SER A 154 -17.65 1.15 -21.49
CA SER A 154 -18.67 0.43 -22.26
C SER A 154 -20.03 0.33 -21.55
N ASP A 155 -20.08 0.72 -20.27
CA ASP A 155 -21.20 0.50 -19.34
C ASP A 155 -21.61 -0.99 -19.14
N MET A 156 -20.81 -1.93 -19.65
CA MET A 156 -21.06 -3.38 -19.54
C MET A 156 -19.97 -4.12 -18.75
N GLU A 157 -18.90 -3.44 -18.35
CA GLU A 157 -17.79 -4.07 -17.65
C GLU A 157 -18.10 -4.27 -16.16
N GLN A 158 -17.36 -5.18 -15.53
CA GLN A 158 -17.36 -5.33 -14.08
C GLN A 158 -15.93 -5.14 -13.59
N ILE A 159 -15.59 -3.90 -13.26
CA ILE A 159 -14.27 -3.52 -12.77
C ILE A 159 -14.38 -3.38 -11.27
N CYS A 160 -13.80 -4.32 -10.51
CA CYS A 160 -13.81 -4.26 -9.04
C CYS A 160 -12.42 -3.85 -8.53
N VAL A 161 -12.37 -2.73 -7.81
CA VAL A 161 -11.15 -2.24 -7.14
C VAL A 161 -11.45 -2.05 -5.66
N ASN A 162 -10.68 -2.74 -4.83
CA ASN A 162 -10.83 -2.73 -3.39
C ASN A 162 -9.60 -2.08 -2.76
N PHE A 163 -9.81 -1.30 -1.72
CA PHE A 163 -8.73 -0.70 -0.94
C PHE A 163 -8.89 -1.06 0.53
N LYS A 164 -7.78 -1.40 1.18
CA LYS A 164 -7.68 -1.69 2.60
C LYS A 164 -6.55 -0.84 3.16
N ALA A 165 -6.91 0.24 3.85
CA ALA A 165 -5.98 1.03 4.63
C ALA A 165 -5.94 0.48 6.06
N PHE A 166 -4.77 0.41 6.66
CA PHE A 166 -4.59 -0.07 8.03
C PHE A 166 -3.33 0.56 8.62
N LEU A 167 -3.32 0.79 9.93
CA LEU A 167 -2.15 1.36 10.57
C LEU A 167 -1.07 0.27 10.73
N VAL A 168 0.19 0.64 10.58
CA VAL A 168 1.35 -0.23 10.80
C VAL A 168 2.47 0.57 11.44
N PRO A 169 3.46 -0.07 12.06
CA PRO A 169 4.68 0.62 12.49
C PRO A 169 5.35 1.37 11.33
N ASN A 170 6.09 2.43 11.67
CA ASN A 170 6.89 3.19 10.71
C ASN A 170 7.79 2.26 9.87
N ASP A 171 7.97 2.59 8.61
CA ASP A 171 8.69 1.82 7.59
C ASP A 171 7.90 0.69 6.87
N TYR A 172 6.62 0.44 7.16
CA TYR A 172 5.82 -0.60 6.46
C TYR A 172 4.75 -0.06 5.50
N THR A 173 4.15 -0.95 4.70
CA THR A 173 3.01 -0.64 3.84
C THR A 173 1.71 -0.51 4.66
N ASN A 174 0.93 0.53 4.40
CA ASN A 174 -0.34 0.82 5.09
C ASN A 174 -1.57 0.99 4.16
N LEU A 175 -1.40 0.85 2.84
CA LEU A 175 -2.50 0.80 1.87
C LEU A 175 -2.36 -0.41 0.95
N MET A 176 -3.23 -1.41 1.15
CA MET A 176 -3.42 -2.54 0.25
C MET A 176 -4.45 -2.18 -0.81
N CYS A 177 -4.18 -2.55 -2.05
CA CYS A 177 -5.05 -2.32 -3.20
C CYS A 177 -5.25 -3.65 -3.91
N SER A 178 -6.47 -3.98 -4.29
CA SER A 178 -6.78 -5.24 -4.96
C SER A 178 -7.71 -5.03 -6.13
N THR A 179 -7.40 -5.65 -7.26
CA THR A 179 -8.35 -5.78 -8.38
C THR A 179 -8.91 -7.18 -8.41
N ALA A 180 -10.22 -7.33 -8.50
CA ALA A 180 -10.91 -8.62 -8.54
C ALA A 180 -11.82 -8.72 -9.76
N LEU A 181 -12.17 -9.95 -10.15
CA LEU A 181 -13.11 -10.18 -11.26
C LEU A 181 -14.55 -9.80 -10.89
N SER A 182 -14.90 -10.00 -9.64
CA SER A 182 -16.22 -9.69 -9.11
C SER A 182 -16.16 -9.38 -7.62
N PHE A 183 -17.18 -8.68 -7.14
CA PHE A 183 -17.38 -8.40 -5.72
C PHE A 183 -18.30 -9.46 -5.09
N SER A 184 -17.95 -9.92 -3.88
CA SER A 184 -18.82 -10.73 -3.03
C SER A 184 -18.79 -10.20 -1.60
N ASP A 185 -19.96 -9.82 -1.08
CA ASP A 185 -20.09 -9.30 0.29
C ASP A 185 -19.74 -10.35 1.37
N ALA A 186 -19.88 -11.63 1.04
CA ALA A 186 -19.56 -12.73 1.95
C ALA A 186 -18.06 -12.99 2.11
N LEU A 187 -17.23 -12.48 1.20
CA LEU A 187 -15.79 -12.74 1.18
C LEU A 187 -15.01 -11.58 1.80
N SER A 188 -13.86 -11.88 2.40
CA SER A 188 -12.94 -10.89 2.94
C SER A 188 -12.17 -10.16 1.82
N PHE A 189 -11.32 -9.18 2.15
CA PHE A 189 -10.53 -8.41 1.18
C PHE A 189 -9.67 -9.29 0.27
N ASN A 190 -8.89 -10.22 0.84
CA ASN A 190 -7.99 -11.07 0.05
C ASN A 190 -8.70 -12.26 -0.60
N ASP A 191 -9.86 -12.67 -0.04
CA ASP A 191 -10.65 -13.79 -0.56
C ASP A 191 -11.56 -13.41 -1.74
N GLN A 192 -11.57 -12.13 -2.17
CA GLN A 192 -12.34 -11.73 -3.36
C GLN A 192 -11.95 -12.56 -4.59
N LEU A 193 -12.91 -12.83 -5.46
CA LEU A 193 -12.75 -13.78 -6.55
C LEU A 193 -11.64 -13.36 -7.52
N ASN A 194 -10.62 -14.21 -7.66
CA ASN A 194 -9.45 -14.01 -8.53
C ASN A 194 -8.88 -12.61 -8.33
N SER A 195 -8.52 -12.29 -7.10
CA SER A 195 -7.98 -11.01 -6.71
C SER A 195 -6.48 -10.92 -6.98
N LEU A 196 -6.00 -9.74 -7.37
CA LEU A 196 -4.59 -9.39 -7.45
C LEU A 196 -4.33 -8.21 -6.53
N THR A 197 -3.54 -8.44 -5.48
CA THR A 197 -3.22 -7.44 -4.47
C THR A 197 -1.85 -6.82 -4.72
N SER A 198 -1.76 -5.50 -4.51
CA SER A 198 -0.54 -4.71 -4.47
C SER A 198 -0.60 -3.71 -3.31
N ASN A 199 0.53 -3.07 -3.05
CA ASN A 199 0.79 -2.34 -1.82
C ASN A 199 1.38 -0.97 -2.12
N ILE A 200 0.82 0.07 -1.50
CA ILE A 200 1.36 1.42 -1.46
C ILE A 200 1.71 1.72 0.00
N ALA A 201 2.94 2.18 0.20
CA ALA A 201 3.43 2.54 1.51
C ALA A 201 3.02 3.96 1.88
N GLY A 202 2.91 4.22 3.17
CA GLY A 202 2.46 5.51 3.64
C GLY A 202 2.79 5.70 5.09
N LEU A 203 2.59 6.93 5.52
CA LEU A 203 2.72 7.31 6.90
C LEU A 203 1.37 7.80 7.39
N ASP A 204 1.16 7.69 8.69
CA ASP A 204 0.01 8.28 9.34
C ASP A 204 0.25 9.77 9.68
N ASN A 205 0.78 10.49 8.70
CA ASN A 205 1.15 11.90 8.77
C ASN A 205 0.60 12.60 7.52
N GLU A 206 1.02 13.83 7.26
CA GLU A 206 0.69 14.49 6.00
C GLU A 206 1.21 13.67 4.79
N ILE A 207 0.29 13.34 3.88
CA ILE A 207 0.57 12.70 2.60
C ILE A 207 0.16 13.68 1.51
N LYS A 208 1.09 13.99 0.60
CA LYS A 208 0.73 14.66 -0.66
C LYS A 208 0.33 13.60 -1.68
N TYR A 209 -0.79 13.83 -2.38
CA TYR A 209 -1.33 12.88 -3.35
C TYR A 209 -1.63 13.55 -4.69
N PHE A 210 -1.61 12.73 -5.74
CA PHE A 210 -2.04 13.05 -7.10
C PHE A 210 -2.92 11.89 -7.57
N LEU A 211 -4.17 12.18 -7.86
CA LEU A 211 -5.19 11.17 -8.12
C LEU A 211 -5.80 11.45 -9.48
N ASN A 212 -5.75 10.48 -10.38
CA ASN A 212 -6.54 10.50 -11.61
C ASN A 212 -7.50 9.31 -11.58
N ILE A 213 -8.79 9.55 -11.77
CA ILE A 213 -9.81 8.50 -11.87
C ILE A 213 -10.69 8.73 -13.09
N ASP A 214 -10.98 7.66 -13.81
CA ASP A 214 -12.04 7.55 -14.79
C ASP A 214 -12.87 6.29 -14.55
N LYS A 215 -13.81 5.96 -15.43
CA LYS A 215 -14.64 4.75 -15.27
C LYS A 215 -13.85 3.44 -15.36
N ASN A 216 -12.67 3.41 -15.95
CA ASN A 216 -11.91 2.18 -16.18
C ASN A 216 -10.86 1.90 -15.09
N ARG A 217 -10.31 2.96 -14.49
CA ARG A 217 -9.14 2.84 -13.62
C ARG A 217 -8.96 3.99 -12.63
N ILE A 218 -8.16 3.72 -11.61
CA ILE A 218 -7.68 4.63 -10.57
C ILE A 218 -6.16 4.67 -10.65
N ILE A 219 -5.60 5.86 -10.89
CA ILE A 219 -4.17 6.14 -10.74
C ILE A 219 -3.99 6.94 -9.48
N LEU A 220 -3.14 6.47 -8.58
CA LEU A 220 -2.77 7.16 -7.36
C LEU A 220 -1.26 7.32 -7.33
N ALA A 221 -0.77 8.55 -7.26
CA ALA A 221 0.58 8.82 -6.81
C ALA A 221 0.55 9.46 -5.43
N ILE A 222 1.48 9.06 -4.58
CA ILE A 222 1.67 9.69 -3.28
C ILE A 222 3.14 10.07 -3.10
N LYS A 223 3.36 11.04 -2.22
CA LYS A 223 4.65 11.39 -1.67
C LYS A 223 4.63 11.11 -0.18
N VAL A 224 5.54 10.25 0.24
CA VAL A 224 5.85 10.01 1.64
C VAL A 224 7.14 10.74 1.95
N PHE A 225 7.13 11.67 2.90
CA PHE A 225 8.35 12.30 3.39
C PHE A 225 8.18 12.76 4.85
N ASN A 226 9.06 12.29 5.71
CA ASN A 226 9.21 12.74 7.08
C ASN A 226 10.70 13.00 7.35
N GLU A 227 11.07 14.28 7.46
CA GLU A 227 12.45 14.71 7.71
C GLU A 227 13.06 14.17 9.01
N ASN A 228 12.20 13.78 9.97
CA ASN A 228 12.62 13.25 11.26
C ASN A 228 12.67 11.71 11.29
N ASP A 229 12.31 11.03 10.20
CA ASP A 229 12.36 9.57 10.13
C ASP A 229 13.82 9.09 9.87
N PRO A 230 14.41 8.27 10.76
CA PRO A 230 15.80 7.85 10.63
C PRO A 230 16.09 6.99 9.38
N TYR A 231 15.04 6.40 8.78
CA TYR A 231 15.13 5.57 7.58
C TYR A 231 14.82 6.34 6.30
N GLN A 232 14.21 7.54 6.40
CA GLN A 232 13.80 8.34 5.26
C GLN A 232 14.65 9.59 5.11
N LYS A 233 15.69 9.51 4.27
CA LYS A 233 16.55 10.65 3.94
C LYS A 233 16.00 11.50 2.79
N ASP A 234 15.28 10.86 1.87
CA ASP A 234 14.74 11.47 0.66
C ASP A 234 13.24 11.18 0.52
N PRO A 235 12.46 12.05 -0.15
CA PRO A 235 11.06 11.78 -0.45
C PRO A 235 10.90 10.49 -1.27
N LEU A 236 10.00 9.62 -0.81
CA LEU A 236 9.58 8.44 -1.55
C LEU A 236 8.29 8.78 -2.30
N TYR A 237 8.32 8.65 -3.63
CA TYR A 237 7.11 8.70 -4.44
C TYR A 237 6.72 7.29 -4.83
N GLN A 238 5.43 7.01 -4.89
CA GLN A 238 4.92 5.71 -5.32
C GLN A 238 3.73 5.92 -6.23
N ILE A 239 3.74 5.23 -7.37
CA ILE A 239 2.64 5.26 -8.32
C ILE A 239 1.90 3.93 -8.25
N GLY A 240 0.58 4.02 -8.12
CA GLY A 240 -0.35 2.92 -8.23
C GLY A 240 -1.23 3.05 -9.45
N TYR A 241 -1.51 1.92 -10.09
CA TYR A 241 -2.49 1.80 -11.16
C TYR A 241 -3.41 0.62 -10.83
N PHE A 242 -4.70 0.91 -10.72
CA PHE A 242 -5.72 -0.06 -10.31
C PHE A 242 -6.89 -0.03 -11.29
N GLY A 243 -7.20 -1.15 -11.91
CA GLY A 243 -8.35 -1.28 -12.82
C GLY A 243 -7.97 -1.91 -14.15
N LYS A 244 -8.68 -1.54 -15.21
CA LYS A 244 -8.55 -2.18 -16.53
C LYS A 244 -7.33 -1.65 -17.30
N LEU A 245 -6.63 -2.54 -18.01
CA LEU A 245 -5.65 -2.15 -19.03
C LEU A 245 -6.35 -1.79 -20.33
N ARG A 246 -5.87 -0.75 -21.00
CA ARG A 246 -6.36 -0.40 -22.34
C ARG A 246 -5.85 -1.42 -23.35
N ILE A 247 -6.75 -2.08 -24.08
CA ILE A 247 -6.37 -3.12 -25.04
C ILE A 247 -6.30 -2.62 -26.48
N TYR A 248 -5.41 -3.23 -27.25
CA TYR A 248 -5.27 -3.05 -28.69
C TYR A 248 -6.12 -4.10 -29.43
N GLY A 249 -7.44 -3.99 -29.32
CA GLY A 249 -8.40 -4.93 -29.90
C GLY A 249 -9.82 -4.68 -29.39
N GLY A 250 -10.82 -5.37 -29.96
CA GLY A 250 -12.19 -5.29 -29.45
C GLY A 250 -12.28 -5.82 -28.01
N GLU A 251 -13.09 -5.20 -27.16
CA GLU A 251 -13.20 -5.51 -25.72
C GLU A 251 -13.60 -6.96 -25.43
N TRP A 252 -14.18 -7.66 -26.41
CA TRP A 252 -14.50 -9.10 -26.37
C TRP A 252 -13.29 -10.04 -26.38
N SER A 253 -12.07 -9.53 -26.63
CA SER A 253 -10.90 -10.38 -26.90
C SER A 253 -10.29 -11.01 -25.64
N PHE A 254 -10.59 -10.46 -24.46
CA PHE A 254 -10.06 -10.92 -23.18
C PHE A 254 -11.13 -10.85 -22.10
N SER A 255 -11.26 -11.92 -21.33
CA SER A 255 -12.29 -12.04 -20.28
C SER A 255 -11.94 -11.26 -19.00
N SER A 256 -10.66 -10.94 -18.79
CA SER A 256 -10.18 -10.12 -17.68
C SER A 256 -8.81 -9.55 -18.03
N ASN A 257 -8.67 -8.23 -17.95
CA ASN A 257 -7.42 -7.53 -18.20
C ASN A 257 -7.25 -6.44 -17.13
N PHE A 258 -6.97 -6.87 -15.91
CA PHE A 258 -6.87 -5.99 -14.77
C PHE A 258 -5.42 -5.87 -14.30
N ALA A 259 -5.09 -4.69 -13.82
CA ALA A 259 -3.81 -4.35 -13.23
C ALA A 259 -4.06 -3.87 -11.80
N SER A 260 -3.30 -4.45 -10.86
CA SER A 260 -3.10 -3.90 -9.52
C SER A 260 -1.60 -3.72 -9.37
N ILE A 261 -1.15 -2.51 -9.62
CA ILE A 261 0.26 -2.13 -9.57
C ILE A 261 0.40 -1.10 -8.47
N GLY A 262 1.41 -1.27 -7.62
CA GLY A 262 1.75 -0.33 -6.55
C GLY A 262 3.25 -0.35 -6.27
N GLY A 263 3.66 0.21 -5.14
CA GLY A 263 5.05 0.24 -4.70
C GLY A 263 5.63 -1.15 -4.39
N SER A 264 4.81 -2.11 -3.93
CA SER A 264 5.23 -3.48 -3.63
C SER A 264 4.12 -4.51 -3.90
N TYR A 265 4.50 -5.79 -4.04
CA TYR A 265 3.59 -6.94 -3.94
C TYR A 265 3.74 -7.70 -2.61
N ASP A 266 4.76 -7.37 -1.83
CA ASP A 266 4.99 -7.87 -0.49
C ASP A 266 4.51 -6.83 0.53
N LEU A 267 3.54 -7.23 1.36
CA LEU A 267 2.97 -6.42 2.43
C LEU A 267 4.03 -6.06 3.50
N MET A 268 5.05 -6.90 3.65
CA MET A 268 6.15 -6.71 4.59
C MET A 268 7.28 -5.86 4.02
N ALA A 269 7.20 -5.47 2.74
CA ALA A 269 8.20 -4.62 2.12
C ALA A 269 8.26 -3.30 2.85
N ARG A 270 9.48 -2.94 3.23
CA ARG A 270 9.74 -1.68 3.90
C ARG A 270 9.74 -0.55 2.90
N PHE A 271 9.12 0.58 3.21
CA PHE A 271 9.08 1.67 2.24
C PHE A 271 10.49 2.24 1.97
N SER A 272 11.38 2.23 2.97
CA SER A 272 12.80 2.59 2.80
C SER A 272 13.56 1.68 1.84
N SER A 273 13.06 0.45 1.63
CA SER A 273 13.63 -0.52 0.69
C SER A 273 13.10 -0.36 -0.74
N ILE A 274 12.07 0.45 -0.97
CA ILE A 274 11.45 0.62 -2.28
C ILE A 274 12.29 1.59 -3.11
N GLU A 275 13.27 1.01 -3.82
CA GLU A 275 14.17 1.77 -4.68
C GLU A 275 13.47 2.27 -5.94
N ARG A 276 12.62 1.40 -6.50
CA ARG A 276 11.74 1.60 -7.65
C ARG A 276 10.41 0.90 -7.35
N GLY A 277 9.29 1.45 -7.82
CA GLY A 277 8.00 0.76 -7.74
C GLY A 277 7.85 -0.33 -8.82
N ASN A 278 6.64 -0.88 -8.95
CA ASN A 278 6.41 -2.06 -9.81
C ASN A 278 5.88 -1.74 -11.21
N LEU A 279 5.85 -0.47 -11.64
CA LEU A 279 5.43 -0.15 -13.02
C LEU A 279 6.31 -0.85 -14.08
N GLU A 280 7.60 -1.03 -13.81
CA GLU A 280 8.54 -1.73 -14.72
C GLU A 280 8.46 -3.26 -14.65
N ASN A 281 7.98 -3.81 -13.53
CA ASN A 281 7.89 -5.26 -13.26
C ASN A 281 6.57 -5.62 -12.55
N PRO A 282 5.41 -5.39 -13.19
CA PRO A 282 4.13 -5.58 -12.53
C PRO A 282 3.75 -7.06 -12.50
N LYS A 283 2.67 -7.35 -11.78
CA LYS A 283 1.79 -8.51 -11.96
C LYS A 283 0.48 -8.03 -12.57
N LEU A 284 -0.11 -8.84 -13.43
CA LEU A 284 -1.40 -8.55 -14.07
C LEU A 284 -2.35 -9.73 -13.89
N LEU A 285 -3.66 -9.46 -13.85
CA LEU A 285 -4.70 -10.47 -13.90
C LEU A 285 -5.26 -10.53 -15.33
N ILE A 286 -4.80 -11.52 -16.09
CA ILE A 286 -5.14 -11.71 -17.50
C ILE A 286 -5.86 -13.05 -17.67
N ASN A 287 -7.08 -13.05 -18.22
CA ASN A 287 -7.89 -14.26 -18.42
C ASN A 287 -7.95 -15.16 -17.17
N GLN A 288 -8.18 -14.55 -16.00
CA GLN A 288 -8.29 -15.19 -14.69
C GLN A 288 -6.99 -15.77 -14.15
N GLU A 289 -5.85 -15.50 -14.81
CA GLU A 289 -4.53 -15.93 -14.38
C GLU A 289 -3.67 -14.73 -13.99
N ILE A 290 -2.90 -14.88 -12.91
CA ILE A 290 -1.88 -13.89 -12.55
C ILE A 290 -0.63 -14.15 -13.39
N VAL A 291 -0.23 -13.15 -14.17
CA VAL A 291 0.93 -13.22 -15.06
C VAL A 291 1.98 -12.17 -14.70
N ASN A 292 3.24 -12.47 -15.00
CA ASN A 292 4.36 -11.53 -14.92
C ASN A 292 4.71 -11.09 -16.36
N PRO A 293 4.16 -9.97 -16.86
CA PRO A 293 4.41 -9.51 -18.22
C PRO A 293 5.83 -8.96 -18.39
N SER A 294 6.25 -8.85 -19.65
CA SER A 294 7.34 -7.94 -20.06
C SER A 294 6.78 -6.55 -20.35
N SER A 295 7.64 -5.52 -20.29
CA SER A 295 7.28 -4.14 -20.65
C SER A 295 8.34 -3.46 -21.52
N ASN A 296 7.93 -2.44 -22.27
CA ASN A 296 8.82 -1.60 -23.08
C ASN A 296 9.67 -0.62 -22.25
N ILE A 297 9.36 -0.48 -20.96
CA ILE A 297 10.01 0.49 -20.07
C ILE A 297 11.06 -0.13 -19.13
N THR A 298 11.26 -1.45 -19.21
CA THR A 298 12.21 -2.16 -18.35
C THR A 298 13.65 -1.82 -18.72
N ASN A 299 14.51 -1.60 -17.73
CA ASN A 299 15.97 -1.39 -17.87
C ASN A 299 16.40 -0.13 -18.64
N TRP A 300 15.57 0.92 -18.62
CA TRP A 300 15.95 2.23 -19.15
C TRP A 300 17.13 2.83 -18.38
N ASN A 301 18.23 3.08 -19.06
CA ASN A 301 19.43 3.72 -18.53
C ASN A 301 20.28 4.31 -19.67
N LYS A 302 21.38 4.99 -19.33
CA LYS A 302 22.29 5.64 -20.30
C LYS A 302 22.96 4.68 -21.29
N GLU A 303 23.12 3.40 -20.93
CA GLU A 303 23.78 2.38 -21.77
C GLU A 303 22.81 1.73 -22.76
N ASN A 304 21.52 1.68 -22.41
CA ASN A 304 20.50 0.93 -23.16
C ASN A 304 19.49 1.83 -23.88
N LEU A 305 19.46 3.13 -23.58
CA LEU A 305 18.72 4.13 -24.36
C LEU A 305 19.71 4.96 -25.16
N ASP A 306 19.62 4.86 -26.48
CA ASP A 306 20.28 5.77 -27.43
C ASP A 306 19.53 7.10 -27.54
N ILE A 307 19.03 7.57 -26.40
CA ILE A 307 18.38 8.86 -26.24
C ILE A 307 19.18 9.54 -25.15
N SER A 308 20.18 10.32 -25.56
CA SER A 308 20.71 11.32 -24.63
C SER A 308 19.56 12.27 -24.34
N PRO A 309 19.21 12.51 -23.06
CA PRO A 309 18.17 13.47 -22.75
C PRO A 309 18.64 14.81 -23.36
N TYR A 310 17.80 15.39 -24.24
CA TYR A 310 18.24 16.43 -25.17
C TYR A 310 18.63 17.71 -24.43
N PRO A 311 19.76 18.36 -24.77
CA PRO A 311 20.31 19.49 -24.02
C PRO A 311 19.39 20.72 -23.93
N ASN A 312 18.29 20.77 -24.70
CA ASN A 312 17.38 21.92 -24.80
C ASN A 312 16.01 21.70 -24.12
N GLY A 313 15.88 20.71 -23.25
CA GLY A 313 14.61 20.48 -22.52
C GLY A 313 13.57 19.68 -23.32
N GLU A 314 13.97 18.99 -24.39
CA GLU A 314 13.09 18.04 -25.06
C GLU A 314 12.96 16.77 -24.20
N LEU A 315 11.73 16.28 -24.14
CA LEU A 315 11.30 15.11 -23.37
C LEU A 315 11.11 13.95 -24.33
N PHE A 316 11.64 12.77 -23.99
CA PHE A 316 11.17 11.54 -24.61
C PHE A 316 10.06 10.96 -23.75
N SER A 317 8.88 10.76 -24.33
CA SER A 317 7.76 10.10 -23.68
C SER A 317 7.30 8.89 -24.48
N THR A 318 6.93 7.81 -23.80
CA THR A 318 6.33 6.64 -24.43
C THR A 318 5.16 6.10 -23.60
N PRO A 319 4.10 5.61 -24.26
CA PRO A 319 3.08 4.80 -23.58
C PRO A 319 3.68 3.51 -23.00
N ILE A 320 3.06 3.00 -21.93
CA ILE A 320 3.55 1.84 -21.19
C ILE A 320 2.74 0.62 -21.58
N PHE A 321 3.37 -0.33 -22.28
CA PHE A 321 2.75 -1.58 -22.73
C PHE A 321 3.22 -2.77 -21.92
N TYR A 322 2.30 -3.71 -21.72
CA TYR A 322 2.59 -5.02 -21.16
C TYR A 322 2.30 -6.12 -22.16
N TYR A 323 3.22 -7.08 -22.26
CA TYR A 323 3.13 -8.14 -23.25
C TYR A 323 3.78 -9.44 -22.78
N LYS A 324 3.34 -10.55 -23.35
CA LYS A 324 4.04 -11.83 -23.29
C LYS A 324 5.17 -11.82 -24.31
N LYS A 325 6.42 -12.02 -23.87
CA LYS A 325 7.54 -12.17 -24.79
C LYS A 325 7.41 -13.49 -25.57
N ASN A 326 7.76 -13.46 -26.86
CA ASN A 326 7.99 -14.69 -27.62
C ASN A 326 9.03 -15.55 -26.91
N SER A 327 8.71 -16.81 -26.62
CA SER A 327 9.70 -17.77 -26.13
C SER A 327 9.82 -18.93 -27.11
N ARG A 328 11.06 -19.37 -27.31
CA ARG A 328 11.39 -20.57 -28.05
C ARG A 328 12.06 -21.53 -27.10
N ASP A 329 11.35 -22.57 -26.68
CA ASP A 329 11.99 -23.66 -25.95
C ASP A 329 12.64 -24.59 -26.97
N ILE A 330 13.96 -24.47 -27.09
CA ILE A 330 14.77 -25.25 -28.04
C ILE A 330 14.76 -26.75 -27.65
N THR A 331 14.51 -27.08 -26.38
CA THR A 331 14.53 -28.45 -25.86
C THR A 331 13.19 -29.17 -26.03
N GLN A 332 12.07 -28.41 -26.02
CA GLN A 332 10.72 -28.98 -26.14
C GLN A 332 10.05 -28.73 -27.50
N GLY A 333 10.69 -27.98 -28.41
CA GLY A 333 10.11 -27.66 -29.73
C GLY A 333 8.87 -26.76 -29.67
N ALA A 334 8.56 -26.20 -28.51
CA ALA A 334 7.42 -25.32 -28.30
C ALA A 334 7.79 -23.87 -28.60
N ASN A 335 7.11 -23.27 -29.59
CA ASN A 335 7.13 -21.84 -29.83
C ASN A 335 5.90 -21.23 -29.15
N SER A 336 6.10 -20.24 -28.28
CA SER A 336 5.00 -19.39 -27.84
C SER A 336 5.05 -18.07 -28.62
N ASN A 337 3.96 -17.80 -29.35
CA ASN A 337 3.75 -16.47 -29.92
C ASN A 337 3.38 -15.54 -28.75
N GLY A 338 4.17 -14.49 -28.59
CA GLY A 338 3.94 -13.39 -27.69
C GLY A 338 2.71 -12.59 -28.11
N GLY A 339 2.15 -11.84 -27.17
CA GLY A 339 0.95 -11.04 -27.39
C GLY A 339 0.94 -9.84 -26.46
N ILE A 340 0.37 -8.73 -26.95
CA ILE A 340 0.17 -7.51 -26.15
C ILE A 340 -1.04 -7.73 -25.26
N TYR A 341 -0.86 -7.55 -23.95
CA TYR A 341 -1.93 -7.61 -22.96
C TYR A 341 -2.68 -6.27 -22.89
N GLY A 342 -1.97 -5.15 -23.00
CA GLY A 342 -2.55 -3.82 -23.00
C GLY A 342 -1.57 -2.72 -22.61
N GLU A 343 -2.11 -1.54 -22.39
CA GLU A 343 -1.42 -0.31 -21.99
C GLU A 343 -1.97 0.26 -20.69
N LEU A 344 -1.12 0.96 -19.93
CA LEU A 344 -1.55 1.83 -18.85
C LEU A 344 -2.12 3.15 -19.42
N ASP A 345 -3.44 3.32 -19.33
CA ASP A 345 -4.07 4.55 -19.77
C ASP A 345 -3.87 5.67 -18.72
N GLY A 346 -3.43 6.85 -19.15
CA GLY A 346 -3.23 8.02 -18.27
C GLY A 346 -1.88 8.10 -17.55
N ILE A 347 -0.98 7.12 -17.75
CA ILE A 347 0.43 7.17 -17.30
C ILE A 347 1.34 6.96 -18.51
N VAL A 348 2.34 7.82 -18.66
CA VAL A 348 3.43 7.62 -19.64
C VAL A 348 4.77 7.53 -18.94
N LYS A 349 5.70 6.76 -19.51
CA LYS A 349 7.11 6.77 -19.09
C LYS A 349 7.81 7.92 -19.78
N ILE A 350 8.63 8.64 -19.05
CA ILE A 350 9.41 9.74 -19.60
C ILE A 350 10.91 9.58 -19.29
N ALA A 351 11.73 10.06 -20.22
CA ALA A 351 13.15 10.31 -19.99
C ALA A 351 13.42 11.81 -20.16
N ALA A 352 13.96 12.44 -19.11
CA ALA A 352 14.08 13.89 -19.01
C ALA A 352 15.48 14.36 -18.59
N THR A 353 15.88 15.57 -19.01
CA THR A 353 17.15 16.21 -18.59
C THR A 353 17.08 16.79 -17.17
N THR A 354 18.22 17.33 -16.70
CA THR A 354 18.48 17.93 -15.39
C THR A 354 17.58 19.11 -14.97
N ARG A 355 16.46 19.38 -15.65
CA ARG A 355 15.53 20.47 -15.36
C ARG A 355 14.09 20.04 -15.10
N ILE A 356 13.75 18.77 -15.29
CA ILE A 356 12.43 18.25 -14.95
C ILE A 356 12.54 17.53 -13.61
N ASN A 357 11.75 17.97 -12.64
CA ASN A 357 11.69 17.45 -11.30
C ASN A 357 10.34 16.78 -11.03
N ASN A 358 10.26 16.07 -9.92
CA ASN A 358 8.98 15.61 -9.39
C ASN A 358 8.04 16.79 -9.16
N GLU A 359 6.75 16.55 -9.39
CA GLU A 359 5.65 17.50 -9.24
C GLU A 359 5.61 18.61 -10.31
N ASP A 360 6.57 18.65 -11.24
CA ASP A 360 6.53 19.57 -12.38
C ASP A 360 5.34 19.24 -13.30
N CYS A 361 4.71 20.28 -13.85
CA CYS A 361 3.67 20.14 -14.86
C CYS A 361 4.27 20.28 -16.27
N ILE A 362 3.97 19.31 -17.13
CA ILE A 362 4.43 19.27 -18.52
C ILE A 362 3.23 19.07 -19.46
N SER A 363 3.42 19.39 -20.74
CA SER A 363 2.42 19.11 -21.78
C SER A 363 2.94 18.07 -22.76
N ILE A 364 2.11 17.07 -23.05
CA ILE A 364 2.37 16.02 -24.04
C ILE A 364 1.13 15.93 -24.93
N ASN A 365 1.29 16.21 -26.23
CA ASN A 365 0.21 16.21 -27.21
C ASN A 365 -1.03 17.03 -26.75
N ASP A 366 -0.80 18.27 -26.32
CA ASP A 366 -1.82 19.21 -25.83
C ASP A 366 -2.54 18.82 -24.52
N SER A 367 -2.21 17.68 -23.92
CA SER A 367 -2.69 17.28 -22.59
C SER A 367 -1.68 17.63 -21.51
N GLU A 368 -2.16 18.06 -20.35
CA GLU A 368 -1.33 18.39 -19.18
C GLU A 368 -1.05 17.14 -18.34
N TYR A 369 0.18 16.98 -17.86
CA TYR A 369 0.62 15.89 -17.02
C TYR A 369 1.45 16.40 -15.83
N VAL A 370 1.37 15.72 -14.70
CA VAL A 370 2.29 15.90 -13.56
C VAL A 370 3.40 14.86 -13.60
N VAL A 371 4.65 15.28 -13.44
CA VAL A 371 5.82 14.40 -13.42
C VAL A 371 6.00 13.78 -12.05
N ILE A 372 6.11 12.46 -11.99
CA ILE A 372 6.28 11.70 -10.75
C ILE A 372 7.32 10.60 -10.99
N GLN A 373 8.32 10.50 -10.11
CA GLN A 373 9.22 9.36 -10.02
C GLN A 373 8.52 8.19 -9.32
N ASP A 374 8.90 6.96 -9.62
CA ASP A 374 8.38 5.78 -8.92
C ASP A 374 9.49 5.14 -8.09
N GLY A 375 9.44 5.32 -6.77
CA GLY A 375 10.46 4.90 -5.80
C GLY A 375 11.33 6.05 -5.27
N LYS A 376 12.39 5.69 -4.54
CA LYS A 376 13.34 6.65 -3.93
C LYS A 376 14.47 7.06 -4.87
N ILE A 377 14.77 6.26 -5.91
CA ILE A 377 15.86 6.57 -6.85
C ILE A 377 15.40 7.67 -7.82
N ASN A 378 15.93 8.87 -7.62
CA ASN A 378 15.80 9.94 -8.60
C ASN A 378 16.78 9.71 -9.75
N SER A 379 16.26 9.57 -10.96
CA SER A 379 17.04 9.39 -12.17
C SER A 379 16.28 9.96 -13.36
N ALA A 380 17.02 10.52 -14.32
CA ALA A 380 16.50 10.94 -15.63
C ALA A 380 15.70 9.84 -16.36
N TYR A 381 15.92 8.57 -16.01
CA TYR A 381 15.26 7.40 -16.60
C TYR A 381 14.21 6.75 -15.69
N ASN A 382 14.00 7.28 -14.48
CA ASN A 382 13.00 6.80 -13.52
C ASN A 382 11.88 7.82 -13.29
N LEU A 383 11.34 8.35 -14.39
CA LEU A 383 10.29 9.35 -14.35
C LEU A 383 9.07 8.88 -15.14
N PHE A 384 7.90 9.22 -14.62
CA PHE A 384 6.59 8.97 -15.21
C PHE A 384 5.82 10.28 -15.23
N ALA A 385 4.77 10.35 -16.06
CA ALA A 385 3.87 11.49 -16.07
C ALA A 385 2.42 11.01 -16.00
N ILE A 386 1.65 11.56 -15.07
CA ILE A 386 0.24 11.22 -14.84
C ILE A 386 -0.63 12.33 -15.43
N LYS A 387 -1.59 11.95 -16.26
CA LYS A 387 -2.49 12.90 -16.95
C LYS A 387 -3.32 13.69 -15.94
N LYS A 388 -3.56 14.99 -16.19
CA LYS A 388 -4.34 15.90 -15.33
C LYS A 388 -5.80 16.10 -15.78
N GLU A 389 -6.30 15.30 -16.72
CA GLU A 389 -7.68 15.37 -17.25
C GLU A 389 -8.62 14.32 -16.61
#